data_AF-A0A743P5X2-F1
#
_entry.id   AF-A0A743P5X2-F1
#
_cell.length_a   1.000
_cell.length_b   1.000
_cell.length_c   1.000
_cell.angle_alpha   90.00
_cell.angle_beta   90.00
_cell.angle_gamma   90.00
#
_symmetry.space_group_name_H-M   'P 1'
#
loop_
_entity.id
_entity.type
_entity.pdbx_description
1 polymer ?
#
loop_
_entity_poly.entity_id
_entity_poly.type
_entity_poly.pdbx_seq_one_letter_code
_entity_poly.pdbx_strand_id
1 'polypeptide(L)' 'MKGEELERLYSVSAQLKKGLEHISTGRVEIGRVWIQEAARALSILLAIVESENGKE' A
#
# COMPACT_ATOMS: atom_id res chain seq x y z
N MET A 1 6.24 -14.86 -3.91
CA MET A 1 5.16 -14.17 -3.17
C MET A 1 4.00 -15.13 -2.98
N LYS A 2 3.52 -15.26 -1.74
CA LYS A 2 2.36 -16.08 -1.37
C LYS A 2 1.06 -15.37 -1.79
N GLY A 3 -0.03 -16.12 -1.94
CA GLY A 3 -1.32 -15.56 -2.36
C GLY A 3 -1.80 -14.41 -1.48
N GLU A 4 -1.64 -14.53 -0.16
CA GLU A 4 -1.99 -13.47 0.81
C GLU A 4 -1.18 -12.18 0.60
N GLU A 5 0.09 -12.28 0.20
CA GLU A 5 0.94 -11.12 -0.08
C GLU A 5 0.49 -10.39 -1.35
N LEU A 6 0.03 -11.15 -2.35
CA LEU A 6 -0.53 -10.59 -3.58
C LEU A 6 -1.87 -9.88 -3.32
N GLU A 7 -2.73 -10.43 -2.46
CA GLU A 7 -3.97 -9.76 -2.03
C GLU A 7 -3.67 -8.47 -1.27
N ARG A 8 -2.66 -8.47 -0.39
CA ARG A 8 -2.21 -7.28 0.32
C ARG A 8 -1.66 -6.21 -0.65
N LEU A 9 -0.86 -6.59 -1.64
CA LEU A 9 -0.41 -5.66 -2.69
C LEU A 9 -1.57 -5.09 -3.50
N TYR A 10 -2.55 -5.93 -3.86
CA TYR A 10 -3.75 -5.48 -4.56
C TYR A 10 -4.50 -4.41 -3.74
N SER A 11 -4.67 -4.65 -2.43
CA SER A 11 -5.27 -3.67 -1.52
C SER A 11 -4.49 -2.35 -1.47
N VAL A 12 -3.16 -2.41 -1.39
CA VAL A 12 -2.28 -1.22 -1.45
C VAL A 12 -2.50 -0.45 -2.76
N SER A 13 -2.54 -1.14 -3.90
CA SER A 13 -2.77 -0.52 -5.20
C SER A 13 -4.13 0.18 -5.29
N ALA A 14 -5.17 -0.40 -4.70
CA ALA A 14 -6.51 0.17 -4.67
C ALA A 14 -6.56 1.44 -3.81
N GLN A 15 -5.85 1.45 -2.68
CA GLN A 15 -5.71 2.62 -1.81
C GLN A 15 -4.96 3.77 -2.52
N LEU A 16 -3.86 3.47 -3.22
CA LEU A 16 -3.13 4.45 -4.02
C LEU A 16 -4.01 5.06 -5.12
N LYS A 17 -4.73 4.21 -5.88
CA LYS A 17 -5.65 4.67 -6.92
C LYS A 17 -6.69 5.63 -6.34
N LYS A 18 -7.33 5.26 -5.23
CA LYS A 18 -8.33 6.10 -4.56
C LYS A 18 -7.73 7.41 -4.06
N GLY A 19 -6.51 7.38 -3.51
CA GLY A 19 -5.79 8.59 -3.11
C GLY A 19 -5.54 9.55 -4.28
N LEU A 20 -5.09 9.02 -5.41
CA LEU A 20 -4.87 9.81 -6.64
C LEU A 20 -6.18 10.39 -7.19
N GLU A 21 -7.29 9.64 -7.16
CA GLU A 21 -8.62 10.14 -7.55
C GLU A 21 -9.11 11.28 -6.64
N HIS A 22 -8.81 11.22 -5.34
CA HIS A 22 -9.12 12.33 -4.43
C HIS A 22 -8.27 13.56 -4.72
N ILE A 23 -6.97 13.39 -5.00
CA ILE A 23 -6.08 14.51 -5.36
C ILE A 23 -6.52 15.15 -6.68
N SER A 24 -6.83 14.35 -7.70
CA SER A 24 -7.25 14.87 -9.00
C SER A 24 -8.59 15.62 -8.95
N THR A 25 -9.45 15.30 -7.96
CA THR A 25 -10.71 16.01 -7.70
C THR A 25 -10.57 17.19 -6.72
N GLY A 26 -9.35 17.62 -6.41
CA GLY A 26 -9.07 18.77 -5.53
C GLY A 26 -9.16 18.47 -4.04
N ARG A 27 -9.48 17.23 -3.64
CA ARG A 27 -9.54 16.76 -2.25
C ARG A 27 -8.16 16.27 -1.79
N VAL A 28 -7.17 17.16 -1.86
CA VAL A 28 -5.75 16.84 -1.64
C VAL A 28 -5.49 16.23 -0.27
N GLU A 29 -6.07 16.79 0.79
CA GLU A 29 -5.88 16.29 2.16
C GLU A 29 -6.41 14.86 2.35
N ILE A 30 -7.60 14.58 1.80
CA ILE A 30 -8.17 13.22 1.84
C ILE A 30 -7.29 12.26 1.04
N GLY A 31 -6.87 12.67 -0.16
CA GLY A 31 -6.01 11.84 -1.00
C GLY A 31 -4.64 11.56 -0.37
N ARG A 32 -4.07 12.54 0.35
CA ARG A 32 -2.83 12.37 1.12
C ARG A 32 -2.97 11.29 2.18
N VAL A 33 -4.08 11.25 2.92
CA VAL A 33 -4.34 10.22 3.92
C VAL A 33 -4.36 8.82 3.28
N TRP A 34 -5.04 8.66 2.15
CA TRP A 34 -5.05 7.37 1.42
C TRP A 34 -3.66 6.93 0.97
N ILE A 35 -2.84 7.85 0.46
CA ILE A 35 -1.47 7.54 0.04
C ILE A 35 -0.60 7.17 1.24
N GLN A 36 -0.75 7.86 2.37
CA GLN A 36 -0.01 7.57 3.60
C GLN A 36 -0.34 6.18 4.17
N GLU A 37 -1.62 5.80 4.18
CA GLU A 37 -2.02 4.47 4.62
C GLU A 37 -1.52 3.37 3.67
N ALA A 38 -1.55 3.62 2.35
CA ALA A 38 -1.00 2.70 1.37
C ALA A 38 0.51 2.52 1.53
N ALA A 39 1.25 3.60 1.77
CA ALA A 39 2.69 3.56 2.04
C ALA A 39 3.00 2.76 3.30
N ARG A 40 2.26 2.99 4.39
CA ARG A 40 2.41 2.22 5.64
C ARG A 40 2.16 0.73 5.41
N ALA A 41 1.09 0.37 4.71
CA ALA A 41 0.75 -1.01 4.42
C ALA A 41 1.83 -1.69 3.55
N LEU A 42 2.38 -0.97 2.57
CA LEU A 42 3.48 -1.47 1.74
C LEU A 42 4.76 -1.70 2.56
N SER A 43 5.11 -0.78 3.47
CA SER A 43 6.27 -0.95 4.35
C SER A 43 6.15 -2.17 5.26
N ILE A 44 4.95 -2.46 5.77
CA ILE A 44 4.70 -3.67 6.56
C ILE A 44 4.90 -4.92 5.70
N LEU A 45 4.37 -4.93 4.48
CA LEU A 45 4.52 -6.06 3.59
C LEU A 45 5.99 -6.30 3.21
N LEU A 46 6.75 -5.23 2.95
CA LEU A 46 8.17 -5.31 2.67
C LEU A 46 8.92 -5.94 3.84
N ALA A 47 8.67 -5.50 5.07
CA ALA A 47 9.30 -6.06 6.26
C ALA A 47 8.97 -7.55 6.47
N ILE A 48 7.76 -7.99 6.12
CA ILE A 48 7.39 -9.42 6.14
C ILE A 48 8.23 -10.20 5.12
N VAL A 49 8.26 -9.74 3.87
CA VAL A 49 9.02 -10.40 2.79
C VAL A 49 10.52 -10.45 3.10
N GLU A 50 11.08 -9.36 3.63
CA GLU A 50 12.49 -9.29 4.06
C GLU A 50 12.77 -10.27 5.22
N SER A 51 11.86 -10.39 6.19
CA SER A 51 11.97 -11.35 7.30
C SER A 51 11.86 -12.81 6.84
N GLU A 52 11.06 -13.07 5.81
CA GLU A 52 10.98 -14.41 5.20
C GLU A 52 12.24 -14.75 4.39
N ASN A 53 12.80 -13.79 3.65
CA ASN A 53 13.99 -14.00 2.83
C ASN A 53 15.30 -13.99 3.64
N GLY A 54 15.40 -13.21 4.72
CA GLY A 54 16.59 -13.13 5.58
C GLY A 54 16.75 -14.31 6.56
N LYS A 55 15.90 -15.33 6.46
CA LYS A 55 15.99 -16.59 7.20
C LYS A 55 16.71 -17.71 6.43
N GLU A 56 17.32 -17.40 5.29
CA GLU A 56 18.25 -18.29 4.58
C GLU A 56 19.69 -18.20 5.11
#